data_AF-A0A6I5RKC8-F1
#
_entry.id   AF-A0A6I5RKC8-F1
#
_cell.length_a   1.000
_cell.length_b   1.000
_cell.length_c   1.000
_cell.angle_alpha   90.00
_cell.angle_beta   90.00
_cell.angle_gamma   90.00
#
_symmetry.space_group_name_H-M   'P 1'
#
loop_
_entity.id
_entity.type
_entity.pdbx_description
1 polymer ?
#
loop_
_entity_poly.entity_id
_entity_poly.type
_entity_poly.pdbx_seq_one_letter_code
_entity_poly.pdbx_strand_id
1 'polypeptide(L)'
;RTGRCLYREALHQSNSSALTQALGTREADWIYPSVQRFMLDEDGVLLLCSDGLSDQDQVENHWERIMQPFFGTKASLQETADRWVELANEKNGHDNVSVALMHCTVSPEQPRLFDPSTPKTETEDSVELSDTEWSEAARALFEGVTIPKARSAEPIKEPAPRATQYWKQVVAFLIGMFLLGLGGTILWQMLTPNAPGERSPETEEATPESAN
;
A
#
# COMPACT_ATOMS: atom_id res chain seq x y z
N ARG A 1 12.83 -1.21 19.99
CA ARG A 1 11.82 -2.21 20.40
C ARG A 1 11.51 -2.01 21.88
N THR A 2 10.28 -1.62 22.25
CA THR A 2 9.90 -1.17 23.61
C THR A 2 9.64 -2.28 24.64
N GLY A 3 10.01 -3.53 24.37
CA GLY A 3 9.94 -4.63 25.35
C GLY A 3 8.56 -4.86 26.00
N ARG A 4 7.46 -4.61 25.27
CA ARG A 4 6.10 -4.60 25.84
C ARG A 4 5.47 -5.98 26.04
N CYS A 5 5.93 -7.01 25.34
CA CYS A 5 5.47 -8.40 25.48
C CYS A 5 6.53 -9.37 24.95
N LEU A 6 6.40 -10.65 25.30
CA LEU A 6 7.23 -11.71 24.75
C LEU A 6 6.84 -12.02 23.30
N TYR A 7 7.79 -12.49 22.48
CA TYR A 7 7.56 -12.81 21.07
C TYR A 7 6.33 -13.71 20.85
N ARG A 8 6.25 -14.82 21.58
CA ARG A 8 5.10 -15.75 21.48
C ARG A 8 3.77 -15.10 21.84
N GLU A 9 3.77 -14.20 22.81
CA GLU A 9 2.56 -13.48 23.22
C GLU A 9 2.15 -12.43 22.18
N ALA A 10 3.12 -11.79 21.52
CA ALA A 10 2.87 -10.85 20.43
C ALA A 10 2.13 -11.51 19.25
N LEU A 11 2.48 -12.75 18.91
CA LEU A 11 1.85 -13.50 17.81
C LEU A 11 0.36 -13.78 18.04
N HIS A 12 -0.08 -13.86 19.31
CA HIS A 12 -1.48 -14.14 19.66
C HIS A 12 -2.36 -12.89 19.81
N GLN A 13 -1.79 -11.69 19.64
CA GLN A 13 -2.57 -10.45 19.71
C GLN A 13 -3.41 -10.27 18.44
N SER A 14 -4.58 -9.64 18.56
CA SER A 14 -5.47 -9.36 17.43
C SER A 14 -4.85 -8.45 16.35
N ASN A 15 -3.81 -7.71 16.71
CA ASN A 15 -3.05 -6.81 15.84
C ASN A 15 -1.65 -7.35 15.52
N SER A 16 -1.40 -8.66 15.64
CA SER A 16 -0.09 -9.26 15.38
C SER A 16 0.40 -9.02 13.94
N SER A 17 -0.51 -8.98 12.97
CA SER A 17 -0.21 -8.69 11.56
C SER A 17 -0.21 -7.19 11.21
N ALA A 18 -0.36 -6.29 12.18
CA ALA A 18 -0.44 -4.86 11.91
C ALA A 18 0.95 -4.25 11.63
N LEU A 19 1.12 -3.67 10.44
CA LEU A 19 2.35 -2.97 10.06
C LEU A 19 2.49 -1.63 10.81
N THR A 20 3.70 -1.33 11.26
CA THR A 20 4.03 -0.04 11.91
C THR A 20 4.55 1.01 10.91
N GLN A 21 5.02 0.55 9.75
CA GLN A 21 5.48 1.38 8.64
C GLN A 21 5.07 0.72 7.32
N ALA A 22 4.58 1.54 6.39
CA ALA A 22 4.26 1.11 5.03
C ALA A 22 4.47 2.29 4.07
N LEU A 23 5.02 2.00 2.89
CA LEU A 23 5.21 3.01 1.85
C LEU A 23 3.84 3.56 1.41
N GLY A 24 3.78 4.86 1.13
CA GLY A 24 2.55 5.55 0.73
C GLY A 24 1.59 5.93 1.87
N THR A 25 1.84 5.49 3.11
CA THR A 25 1.01 5.87 4.27
C THR A 25 1.45 7.18 4.94
N ARG A 26 2.71 7.60 4.72
CA ARG A 26 3.33 8.79 5.31
C ARG A 26 4.31 9.41 4.32
N GLU A 27 4.68 10.67 4.56
CA GLU A 27 5.76 11.33 3.82
C GLU A 27 7.10 10.61 4.02
N ALA A 28 8.00 10.76 3.05
CA ALA A 28 9.28 10.05 3.02
C ALA A 28 10.12 10.27 4.29
N ASP A 29 10.09 11.47 4.86
CA ASP A 29 10.81 11.84 6.09
C ASP A 29 10.39 11.02 7.33
N TRP A 30 9.26 10.31 7.26
CA TRP A 30 8.72 9.49 8.35
C TRP A 30 8.82 7.97 8.08
N ILE A 31 9.50 7.57 7.00
CA ILE A 31 9.83 6.18 6.70
C ILE A 31 11.29 5.93 7.09
N TYR A 32 11.50 4.92 7.93
CA TYR A 32 12.83 4.58 8.47
C TYR A 32 13.19 3.15 8.06
N PRO A 33 13.63 2.91 6.81
CA PRO A 33 13.94 1.58 6.33
C PRO A 33 15.17 1.01 7.06
N SER A 34 15.14 -0.28 7.39
CA SER A 34 16.29 -0.97 7.95
C SER A 34 17.22 -1.41 6.81
N VAL A 35 18.44 -0.87 6.79
CA VAL A 35 19.47 -1.25 5.84
C VAL A 35 20.49 -2.15 6.54
N GLN A 36 20.62 -3.38 6.08
CA GLN A 36 21.58 -4.35 6.59
C GLN A 36 22.47 -4.84 5.46
N ARG A 37 23.77 -4.99 5.74
CA ARG A 37 24.70 -5.70 4.87
C ARG A 37 24.82 -7.14 5.31
N PHE A 38 24.76 -8.06 4.35
CA PHE A 38 24.94 -9.49 4.57
C PHE A 38 26.18 -9.92 3.79
N MET A 39 27.21 -10.39 4.50
CA MET A 39 28.43 -10.92 3.89
C MET A 39 28.25 -12.42 3.65
N LEU A 40 28.54 -12.87 2.45
CA LEU A 40 28.42 -14.26 2.03
C LEU A 40 29.83 -14.88 2.00
N ASP A 41 30.12 -15.73 2.96
CA ASP A 41 31.43 -16.41 3.08
C ASP A 41 31.39 -17.83 2.47
N GLU A 42 30.20 -18.36 2.20
CA GLU A 42 29.97 -19.72 1.72
C GLU A 42 28.92 -19.74 0.59
N ASP A 43 28.96 -20.80 -0.22
CA ASP A 43 27.92 -21.10 -1.21
C ASP A 43 26.57 -21.29 -0.50
N GLY A 44 25.51 -20.70 -1.04
CA GLY A 44 24.22 -20.74 -0.38
C GLY A 44 23.07 -20.18 -1.19
N VAL A 45 21.89 -20.19 -0.59
CA VAL A 45 20.67 -19.62 -1.18
C VAL A 45 20.11 -18.58 -0.23
N LEU A 46 19.89 -17.37 -0.75
CA LEU A 46 19.16 -16.33 -0.05
C LEU A 46 17.67 -16.44 -0.43
N LEU A 47 16.81 -16.54 0.59
CA LEU A 47 15.36 -16.53 0.45
C LEU A 47 14.82 -15.20 0.97
N LEU A 48 14.14 -14.46 0.10
CA LEU A 48 13.28 -13.34 0.47
C LEU A 48 11.82 -13.76 0.23
N CYS A 49 10.97 -13.58 1.22
CA CYS A 49 9.56 -13.94 1.11
C CYS A 49 8.65 -12.96 1.86
N SER A 50 7.36 -12.97 1.49
CA SER A 50 6.31 -12.29 2.25
C SER A 50 5.90 -13.09 3.50
N ASP A 51 5.16 -12.43 4.39
CA ASP A 51 4.47 -13.02 5.53
C ASP A 51 3.58 -14.21 5.14
N GLY A 52 2.94 -14.15 3.98
CA GLY A 52 2.19 -15.28 3.41
C GLY A 52 2.98 -16.61 3.35
N LEU A 53 4.32 -16.59 3.23
CA LEU A 53 5.15 -17.79 3.37
C LEU A 53 5.73 -17.96 4.79
N SER A 54 6.28 -16.91 5.40
CA SER A 54 7.04 -17.04 6.65
C SER A 54 6.17 -17.28 7.89
N ASP A 55 4.89 -16.90 7.85
CA ASP A 55 3.99 -17.07 8.99
C ASP A 55 3.85 -18.54 9.40
N GLN A 56 3.70 -18.78 10.71
CA GLN A 56 3.61 -20.12 11.32
C GLN A 56 4.89 -20.97 11.16
N ASP A 57 6.05 -20.32 11.06
CA ASP A 57 7.37 -20.96 11.00
C ASP A 57 7.49 -21.95 9.83
N GLN A 58 6.79 -21.72 8.70
CA GLN A 58 6.78 -22.69 7.58
C GLN A 58 8.16 -22.83 6.95
N VAL A 59 8.93 -21.74 6.87
CA VAL A 59 10.29 -21.75 6.33
C VAL A 59 11.20 -22.61 7.20
N GLU A 60 11.21 -22.35 8.51
CA GLU A 60 12.03 -23.06 9.50
C GLU A 60 11.70 -24.56 9.54
N ASN A 61 10.43 -24.91 9.39
CA ASN A 61 9.97 -26.30 9.45
C ASN A 61 10.19 -27.08 8.15
N HIS A 62 10.33 -26.42 7.00
CA HIS A 62 10.33 -27.10 5.69
C HIS A 62 11.54 -26.80 4.79
N TRP A 63 12.43 -25.87 5.15
CA TRP A 63 13.55 -25.49 4.29
C TRP A 63 14.41 -26.69 3.90
N GLU A 64 14.71 -27.61 4.82
CA GLU A 64 15.58 -28.76 4.53
C GLU A 64 14.97 -29.65 3.45
N ARG A 65 13.66 -29.95 3.58
CA ARG A 65 12.93 -30.77 2.61
C ARG A 65 12.84 -30.11 1.25
N ILE A 66 12.59 -28.80 1.20
CA ILE A 66 12.41 -28.07 -0.06
C ILE A 66 13.76 -27.84 -0.76
N MET A 67 14.81 -27.54 0.01
CA MET A 67 16.12 -27.20 -0.53
C MET A 67 17.02 -28.41 -0.83
N GLN A 68 16.79 -29.57 -0.18
CA GLN A 68 17.58 -30.79 -0.45
C GLN A 68 17.70 -31.14 -1.94
N PRO A 69 16.60 -31.14 -2.73
CA PRO A 69 16.67 -31.43 -4.17
C PRO A 69 17.47 -30.41 -4.98
N PHE A 70 17.46 -29.14 -4.57
CA PHE A 70 18.24 -28.08 -5.21
C PHE A 70 19.75 -28.33 -5.04
N PHE A 71 20.21 -28.53 -3.79
CA PHE A 71 21.61 -28.83 -3.51
C PHE A 71 22.07 -30.17 -4.08
N GLY A 72 21.14 -31.13 -4.23
CA GLY A 72 21.39 -32.39 -4.92
C GLY A 72 21.45 -32.29 -6.45
N THR A 73 21.33 -31.09 -7.04
CA THR A 73 21.24 -30.87 -8.51
C THR A 73 20.09 -31.65 -9.16
N LYS A 74 19.04 -31.94 -8.39
CA LYS A 74 17.82 -32.66 -8.84
C LYS A 74 16.68 -31.72 -9.19
N ALA A 75 16.80 -30.44 -8.84
CA ALA A 75 15.80 -29.42 -9.10
C ALA A 75 16.48 -28.09 -9.48
N SER A 76 15.84 -27.32 -10.35
CA SER A 76 16.27 -25.96 -10.67
C SER A 76 15.90 -24.96 -9.57
N LEU A 77 16.48 -23.76 -9.62
CA LEU A 77 16.12 -22.67 -8.70
C LEU A 77 14.63 -22.28 -8.84
N GLN A 78 14.13 -22.26 -10.08
CA GLN A 78 12.72 -21.97 -10.37
C GLN A 78 11.79 -23.02 -9.77
N GLU A 79 12.05 -24.32 -10.00
CA GLU A 79 11.25 -25.40 -9.42
C GLU A 79 11.27 -25.37 -7.89
N THR A 80 12.37 -24.92 -7.30
CA THR A 80 12.47 -24.74 -5.85
C THR A 80 11.60 -23.57 -5.36
N ALA A 81 11.57 -22.47 -6.10
CA ALA A 81 10.67 -21.35 -5.83
C ALA A 81 9.19 -21.79 -5.95
N ASP A 82 8.85 -22.55 -6.99
CA ASP A 82 7.50 -23.05 -7.21
C ASP A 82 7.05 -23.95 -6.04
N ARG A 83 7.94 -24.82 -5.52
CA ARG A 83 7.66 -25.64 -4.33
C ARG A 83 7.44 -24.82 -3.06
N TRP A 84 8.13 -23.69 -2.91
CA TRP A 84 7.86 -22.77 -1.80
C TRP A 84 6.47 -22.15 -1.91
N VAL A 85 6.07 -21.74 -3.12
CA VAL A 85 4.74 -21.20 -3.38
C VAL A 85 3.65 -22.26 -3.18
N GLU A 86 3.87 -23.49 -3.62
CA GLU A 86 2.97 -24.62 -3.38
C GLU A 86 2.79 -24.88 -1.88
N LEU A 87 3.89 -24.97 -1.12
CA LEU A 87 3.83 -25.14 0.34
C LEU A 87 3.01 -24.02 0.99
N ALA A 88 3.24 -22.77 0.59
CA ALA A 88 2.53 -21.64 1.14
C ALA A 88 1.03 -21.68 0.80
N ASN A 89 0.66 -22.09 -0.42
CA ASN A 89 -0.75 -22.26 -0.78
C ASN A 89 -1.41 -23.40 0.00
N GLU A 90 -0.69 -24.50 0.27
CA GLU A 90 -1.19 -25.63 1.05
C GLU A 90 -1.36 -25.32 2.54
N LYS A 91 -0.43 -24.55 3.14
CA LYS A 91 -0.39 -24.29 4.59
C LYS A 91 -0.98 -22.93 4.98
N ASN A 92 -0.77 -21.93 4.14
CA ASN A 92 -1.04 -20.52 4.36
C ASN A 92 -1.90 -19.89 3.24
N GLY A 93 -2.71 -20.67 2.51
CA GLY A 93 -3.48 -20.26 1.31
C GLY A 93 -4.59 -19.22 1.50
N HIS A 94 -4.53 -18.43 2.57
CA HIS A 94 -5.41 -17.32 2.90
C HIS A 94 -4.79 -15.96 2.49
N ASP A 95 -3.49 -15.91 2.24
CA ASP A 95 -2.73 -14.68 1.96
C ASP A 95 -1.97 -14.76 0.63
N ASN A 96 -1.55 -13.61 0.11
CA ASN A 96 -0.72 -13.52 -1.07
C ASN A 96 0.71 -13.97 -0.76
N VAL A 97 1.26 -14.81 -1.62
CA VAL A 97 2.60 -15.35 -1.46
C VAL A 97 3.52 -14.75 -2.50
N SER A 98 4.66 -14.24 -2.06
CA SER A 98 5.75 -13.79 -2.93
C SER A 98 7.06 -14.38 -2.44
N VAL A 99 7.85 -14.94 -3.36
CA VAL A 99 9.12 -15.61 -3.08
C VAL A 99 10.16 -15.16 -4.10
N ALA A 100 11.34 -14.77 -3.62
CA ALA A 100 12.52 -14.53 -4.42
C ALA A 100 13.67 -15.36 -3.87
N LEU A 101 14.30 -16.15 -4.74
CA LEU A 101 15.47 -16.95 -4.42
C LEU A 101 16.68 -16.42 -5.19
N MET A 102 17.83 -16.37 -4.51
CA MET A 102 19.11 -16.05 -5.12
C MET A 102 20.14 -17.10 -4.73
N HIS A 103 20.65 -17.83 -5.73
CA HIS A 103 21.76 -18.76 -5.54
C HIS A 103 23.08 -17.99 -5.59
N CYS A 104 23.88 -18.11 -4.53
CA CYS A 104 25.15 -17.44 -4.35
C CYS A 104 26.26 -18.49 -4.37
N THR A 105 27.27 -18.27 -5.21
CA THR A 105 28.47 -19.11 -5.28
C THR A 105 29.69 -18.23 -5.03
N VAL A 106 30.49 -18.60 -4.05
CA VAL A 106 31.71 -17.91 -3.63
C VAL A 106 32.90 -18.62 -4.27
N SER A 107 33.54 -17.94 -5.21
CA SER A 107 34.80 -18.42 -5.79
C SER A 107 35.98 -17.83 -5.00
N PRO A 108 36.92 -18.65 -4.49
CA PRO A 108 38.13 -18.11 -3.91
C PRO A 108 38.93 -17.40 -5.00
N GLU A 109 39.22 -16.11 -4.81
CA GLU A 109 40.19 -15.42 -5.65
C GLU A 109 41.53 -16.15 -5.51
N GLN A 110 41.98 -16.81 -6.58
CA GLN A 110 43.34 -17.33 -6.59
C GLN A 110 44.31 -16.15 -6.51
N PRO A 111 45.25 -16.14 -5.55
CA PRO A 111 46.27 -15.10 -5.51
C PRO A 111 47.00 -15.13 -6.85
N ARG A 112 46.90 -14.05 -7.62
CA ARG A 112 47.65 -13.92 -8.87
C ARG A 112 49.13 -13.85 -8.51
N LEU A 113 49.81 -14.99 -8.64
CA LEU A 113 51.25 -15.04 -8.56
C LEU A 113 51.79 -14.23 -9.74
N PHE A 114 52.52 -13.16 -9.43
CA PHE A 114 53.25 -12.37 -10.41
C PHE A 114 54.20 -13.29 -11.17
N ASP A 115 53.99 -13.47 -12.48
CA ASP A 115 54.90 -14.23 -13.34
C ASP A 115 55.85 -13.25 -14.07
N PRO A 116 57.12 -13.16 -13.63
CA PRO A 116 58.11 -12.25 -14.22
C PRO A 116 58.49 -12.62 -15.67
N SER A 117 58.01 -13.74 -16.21
CA SER A 117 58.32 -14.24 -17.55
C SER A 117 57.40 -13.68 -18.64
N THR A 118 56.30 -13.01 -18.25
CA THR A 118 55.40 -12.38 -19.22
C THR A 118 56.03 -11.09 -19.73
N PRO A 119 56.29 -10.95 -21.05
CA PRO A 119 56.82 -9.71 -21.58
C PRO A 119 55.82 -8.60 -21.26
N LYS A 120 56.35 -7.50 -20.73
CA LYS A 120 55.65 -6.24 -20.53
C LYS A 120 55.31 -5.67 -21.91
N THR A 121 54.33 -6.25 -22.58
CA THR A 121 53.65 -5.56 -23.67
C THR A 121 52.78 -4.54 -22.98
N GLU A 122 53.28 -3.31 -22.89
CA GLU A 122 52.47 -2.11 -22.75
C GLU A 122 51.60 -2.01 -24.01
N THR A 123 50.63 -2.91 -24.14
CA THR A 123 49.37 -2.55 -24.76
C THR A 123 48.60 -1.90 -23.64
N GLU A 124 48.23 -0.65 -23.84
CA GLU A 124 47.14 0.01 -23.14
C GLU A 124 45.86 -0.80 -23.41
N ASP A 125 45.75 -2.00 -22.85
CA ASP A 125 44.47 -2.58 -22.54
C ASP A 125 43.99 -1.76 -21.34
N SER A 126 43.33 -0.65 -21.66
CA SER A 126 42.19 -0.23 -20.89
C SER A 126 41.38 -1.48 -20.59
N VAL A 127 41.63 -2.09 -19.45
CA VAL A 127 40.60 -2.80 -18.72
C VAL A 127 39.61 -1.69 -18.42
N GLU A 128 38.69 -1.46 -19.37
CA GLU A 128 37.33 -1.14 -18.99
C GLU A 128 37.05 -2.09 -17.84
N LEU A 129 37.07 -1.53 -16.64
CA LEU A 129 36.14 -1.95 -15.61
C LEU A 129 34.86 -2.14 -16.41
N SER A 130 34.47 -3.37 -16.68
CA SER A 130 33.09 -3.61 -17.04
C SER A 130 32.38 -3.12 -15.80
N ASP A 131 31.97 -1.86 -15.86
CA ASP A 131 30.98 -1.28 -15.00
C ASP A 131 29.91 -2.34 -15.02
N THR A 132 29.89 -3.13 -13.95
CA THR A 132 28.87 -4.13 -13.69
C THR A 132 27.62 -3.34 -13.94
N GLU A 133 26.95 -3.56 -15.06
CA GLU A 133 25.89 -2.68 -15.51
C GLU A 133 24.83 -2.83 -14.44
N TRP A 134 24.82 -1.87 -13.52
CA TRP A 134 23.87 -1.79 -12.45
C TRP A 134 22.53 -1.91 -13.16
N SER A 135 21.75 -2.94 -12.80
CA SER A 135 20.38 -3.10 -13.29
C SER A 135 19.67 -1.74 -13.21
N GLU A 136 18.80 -1.42 -14.15
CA GLU A 136 18.07 -0.14 -14.18
C GLU A 136 17.48 0.21 -12.80
N ALA A 137 17.02 -0.78 -12.05
CA ALA A 137 16.51 -0.62 -10.70
C ALA A 137 17.57 -0.12 -9.70
N ALA A 138 18.80 -0.63 -9.80
CA ALA A 138 19.91 -0.25 -8.94
C ALA A 138 20.46 1.14 -9.30
N ARG A 139 20.45 1.52 -10.59
CA ARG A 139 20.76 2.89 -11.02
C ARG A 139 19.71 3.90 -10.53
N ALA A 140 18.42 3.57 -10.66
CA ALA A 140 17.32 4.43 -10.22
C ALA A 140 17.34 4.73 -8.71
N LEU A 141 17.81 3.78 -7.88
CA LEU A 141 17.95 3.99 -6.44
C LEU A 141 19.07 4.97 -6.07
N PHE A 142 20.17 4.99 -6.83
CA PHE A 142 21.32 5.86 -6.54
C PHE A 142 21.25 7.23 -7.23
N GLU A 143 20.70 7.32 -8.44
CA GLU A 143 20.52 8.61 -9.15
C GLU A 143 19.41 9.49 -8.54
N GLY A 144 18.57 8.92 -7.65
CA GLY A 144 17.49 9.64 -6.96
C GLY A 144 17.93 10.71 -5.96
N VAL A 145 19.23 10.84 -5.63
CA VAL A 145 19.75 11.95 -4.80
C VAL A 145 20.39 13.02 -5.68
N THR A 146 19.60 13.60 -6.57
CA THR A 146 19.86 14.94 -7.09
C THR A 146 18.58 15.74 -6.97
N ILE A 147 18.55 16.72 -6.06
CA ILE A 147 17.43 17.66 -5.93
C ILE A 147 17.35 18.42 -7.27
N PRO A 148 16.32 18.24 -8.11
CA PRO A 148 16.23 18.99 -9.34
C PRO A 148 15.76 20.40 -8.99
N LYS A 149 16.57 21.38 -9.36
CA LYS A 149 16.20 22.79 -9.46
C LYS A 149 14.92 22.90 -10.28
N ALA A 150 13.88 23.47 -9.66
CA ALA A 150 12.56 23.69 -10.23
C ALA A 150 12.62 24.16 -11.69
N ARG A 151 12.24 23.28 -12.62
CA ARG A 151 11.84 23.67 -13.97
C ARG A 151 10.37 24.06 -13.90
N SER A 152 10.09 25.23 -14.46
CA SER A 152 8.78 25.85 -14.60
C SER A 152 7.72 24.83 -14.99
N ALA A 153 6.66 24.77 -14.18
CA ALA A 153 5.47 23.99 -14.44
C ALA A 153 4.81 24.47 -15.76
N GLU A 154 4.66 23.56 -16.71
CA GLU A 154 3.60 23.70 -17.71
C GLU A 154 2.26 23.43 -17.01
N PRO A 155 1.19 24.19 -17.32
CA PRO A 155 -0.10 24.02 -16.67
C PRO A 155 -0.71 22.68 -17.06
N ILE A 156 -0.73 21.76 -16.11
CA ILE A 156 -1.49 20.51 -16.17
C ILE A 156 -2.97 20.89 -16.32
N LYS A 157 -3.59 20.53 -17.45
CA LYS A 157 -5.05 20.58 -17.60
C LYS A 157 -5.65 19.56 -16.65
N GLU A 158 -6.19 20.03 -15.53
CA GLU A 158 -6.96 19.22 -14.60
C GLU A 158 -8.14 18.55 -15.34
N PRO A 159 -8.30 17.21 -15.26
CA PRO A 159 -9.53 16.59 -15.70
C PRO A 159 -10.65 17.03 -14.75
N ALA A 160 -11.73 17.59 -15.33
CA ALA A 160 -12.85 18.13 -14.58
C ALA A 160 -13.33 17.13 -13.50
N PRO A 161 -13.51 17.57 -12.23
CA PRO A 161 -13.82 16.65 -11.15
C PRO A 161 -15.16 15.96 -11.42
N ARG A 162 -15.15 14.61 -11.46
CA ARG A 162 -16.37 13.79 -11.56
C ARG A 162 -17.40 14.11 -10.46
N ALA A 163 -16.95 14.72 -9.36
CA ALA A 163 -17.79 15.25 -8.28
C ALA A 163 -18.79 16.34 -8.73
N THR A 164 -18.45 17.12 -9.77
CA THR A 164 -19.34 18.20 -10.26
C THR A 164 -20.61 17.67 -10.92
N GLN A 165 -20.58 16.44 -11.46
CA GLN A 165 -21.73 15.84 -12.13
C GLN A 165 -22.70 15.23 -11.11
N TYR A 166 -22.18 14.61 -10.04
CA TYR A 166 -22.99 14.09 -8.94
C TYR A 166 -23.71 15.21 -8.18
N TRP A 167 -23.02 16.32 -7.86
CA TRP A 167 -23.66 17.47 -7.19
C TRP A 167 -24.82 18.04 -8.02
N LYS A 168 -24.64 18.17 -9.35
CA LYS A 168 -25.71 18.67 -10.24
C LYS A 168 -26.94 17.76 -10.21
N GLN A 169 -26.77 16.45 -10.14
CA GLN A 169 -27.89 15.50 -10.00
C GLN A 169 -28.57 15.59 -8.63
N VAL A 170 -27.79 15.73 -7.55
CA VAL A 170 -28.34 15.89 -6.18
C VAL A 170 -29.15 17.19 -6.07
N VAL A 171 -28.63 18.31 -6.60
CA VAL A 171 -29.36 19.59 -6.58
C VAL A 171 -30.63 19.52 -7.44
N ALA A 172 -30.57 18.90 -8.62
CA ALA A 172 -31.76 18.73 -9.46
C ALA A 172 -32.83 17.88 -8.77
N PHE A 173 -32.43 16.82 -8.04
CA PHE A 173 -33.34 15.98 -7.28
C PHE A 173 -33.99 16.75 -6.11
N LEU A 174 -33.21 17.54 -5.37
CA LEU A 174 -33.73 18.37 -4.27
C LEU A 174 -34.72 19.44 -4.77
N ILE A 175 -34.43 20.10 -5.90
CA ILE A 175 -35.35 21.05 -6.53
C ILE A 175 -36.64 20.34 -6.97
N GLY A 176 -36.54 19.15 -7.56
CA GLY A 176 -37.69 18.34 -7.95
C GLY A 176 -38.60 17.98 -6.76
N MET A 177 -38.01 17.54 -5.65
CA MET A 177 -38.76 17.27 -4.42
C MET A 177 -39.43 18.53 -3.85
N PHE A 178 -38.75 19.68 -3.89
CA PHE A 178 -39.31 20.94 -3.43
C PHE A 178 -40.50 21.40 -4.28
N LEU A 179 -40.42 21.27 -5.61
CA LEU A 179 -41.51 21.58 -6.52
C LEU A 179 -42.70 20.63 -6.35
N LEU A 180 -42.46 19.34 -6.13
CA LEU A 180 -43.51 18.38 -5.81
C LEU A 180 -44.17 18.68 -4.46
N GLY A 181 -43.39 19.07 -3.45
CA GLY A 181 -43.91 19.51 -2.15
C GLY A 181 -44.78 20.75 -2.27
N LEU A 182 -44.30 21.80 -2.96
CA LEU A 182 -45.06 23.02 -3.20
C LEU A 182 -46.33 22.75 -4.01
N GLY A 183 -46.23 21.98 -5.10
CA GLY A 183 -47.38 21.57 -5.89
C GLY A 183 -48.41 20.79 -5.06
N GLY A 184 -47.95 19.90 -4.19
CA GLY A 184 -48.78 19.18 -3.23
C GLY A 184 -49.49 20.11 -2.24
N THR A 185 -48.80 21.12 -1.70
CA THR A 185 -49.41 22.08 -0.77
C THR A 185 -50.43 23.01 -1.44
N ILE A 186 -50.18 23.45 -2.68
CA ILE A 186 -51.12 24.27 -3.45
C ILE A 186 -52.35 23.43 -3.81
N LEU A 187 -52.15 22.19 -4.25
CA LEU A 187 -53.24 21.27 -4.55
C LEU A 187 -54.05 20.94 -3.29
N TRP A 188 -53.40 20.74 -2.14
CA TRP A 188 -54.07 20.58 -0.85
C TRP A 188 -54.91 21.82 -0.53
N GLN A 189 -54.34 23.02 -0.59
CA GLN A 189 -55.06 24.28 -0.32
C GLN A 189 -56.25 24.49 -1.26
N MET A 190 -56.15 24.02 -2.50
CA MET A 190 -57.23 24.12 -3.48
C MET A 190 -58.34 23.09 -3.24
N LEU A 191 -58.02 21.92 -2.66
CA LEU A 191 -58.99 20.89 -2.28
C LEU A 191 -59.56 21.08 -0.87
N THR A 192 -58.93 21.87 0.01
CA THR A 192 -59.51 22.24 1.31
C THR A 192 -60.34 23.51 1.19
N PRO A 193 -61.68 23.44 1.26
CA PRO A 193 -62.50 24.66 1.29
C PRO A 193 -62.17 25.48 2.55
N ASN A 194 -61.88 26.77 2.36
CA ASN A 194 -61.69 27.73 3.45
C ASN A 194 -62.96 27.78 4.31
N ALA A 195 -62.84 27.45 5.61
CA ALA A 195 -63.89 27.71 6.59
C ALA A 195 -64.07 29.24 6.77
N PRO A 196 -65.31 29.75 6.86
CA PRO A 196 -65.55 31.18 6.94
C PRO A 196 -65.22 31.74 8.34
N GLY A 197 -64.40 32.79 8.32
CA GLY A 197 -64.44 33.98 9.18
C GLY A 197 -64.76 33.82 10.66
N GLU A 198 -63.72 33.94 11.49
CA GLU A 198 -63.86 34.32 12.90
C GLU A 198 -64.64 35.64 13.01
N ARG A 199 -65.78 35.60 13.71
CA ARG A 199 -66.58 36.76 14.07
C ARG A 199 -65.91 37.43 15.29
N SER A 200 -65.53 38.71 15.15
CA SER A 200 -65.02 39.54 16.25
C SER A 200 -66.06 39.68 17.38
N PRO A 201 -65.64 39.85 18.65
CA PRO A 201 -66.56 40.13 19.74
C PRO A 201 -66.96 41.61 19.74
N GLU A 202 -68.25 41.88 19.56
CA GLU A 202 -68.84 43.20 19.82
C GLU A 202 -68.84 43.50 21.32
N THR A 203 -68.52 44.75 21.62
CA THR A 203 -68.52 45.39 22.93
C THR A 203 -69.88 46.07 23.12
N GLU A 204 -70.63 45.74 24.17
CA GLU A 204 -71.80 46.53 24.62
C GLU A 204 -71.95 46.26 26.13
N GLU A 205 -71.27 47.06 26.97
CA GLU A 205 -71.76 48.29 27.61
C GLU A 205 -72.71 48.01 28.79
N ALA A 206 -72.23 48.40 29.98
CA ALA A 206 -72.87 48.26 31.27
C ALA A 206 -73.94 49.34 31.46
N THR A 207 -74.94 49.06 32.31
CA THR A 207 -75.24 49.86 33.53
C THR A 207 -76.39 49.27 34.36
N PRO A 208 -76.51 49.63 35.65
CA PRO A 208 -77.11 48.81 36.72
C PRO A 208 -78.43 49.40 37.27
N GLU A 209 -79.12 48.68 38.17
CA GLU A 209 -79.59 49.20 39.48
C GLU A 209 -80.68 48.35 40.17
N SER A 210 -80.53 48.26 41.50
CA SER A 210 -81.55 48.10 42.57
C SER A 210 -82.39 46.81 42.61
N ALA A 211 -82.21 45.92 43.60
CA ALA A 211 -82.67 46.00 45.00
C ALA A 211 -84.20 45.89 45.18
N ASN A 212 -84.69 44.67 45.49
CA ASN A 212 -85.26 44.27 46.79
C ASN A 212 -85.74 42.81 46.73
#